data_AF-A0A931STY9-F1
#
_entry.id   AF-A0A931STY9-F1
#
_cell.length_a   1.000
_cell.length_b   1.000
_cell.length_c   1.000
_cell.angle_alpha   90.00
_cell.angle_beta   90.00
_cell.angle_gamma   90.00
#
_symmetry.space_group_name_H-M   'P 1'
#
loop_
_entity.id
_entity.type
_entity.pdbx_description
1 polymer ?
#
loop_
_entity_poly.entity_id
_entity_poly.type
_entity_poly.pdbx_seq_one_letter_code
_entity_poly.pdbx_strand_id
1 'polypeptide(L)'
;MQRYLPQTEDMERLADFFGQIDTTDLDGLKEVPEVPERDMVSVSLRLPKRDLEALKRVAAQEGLAPGTFMRWVLHRFVRSLSSRKT
;
A
#
# COMPACT_ATOMS: atom_id res chain seq x y z
N MET A 1 16.69 23.15 -19.75
CA MET A 1 15.91 23.84 -20.80
C MET A 1 14.44 23.82 -20.38
N GLN A 2 13.75 24.97 -20.31
CA GLN A 2 12.30 24.99 -20.04
C GLN A 2 11.56 24.47 -21.27
N ARG A 3 10.79 23.37 -21.12
CA ARG A 3 9.84 22.89 -22.14
C ARG A 3 8.44 22.93 -21.56
N TYR A 4 7.55 23.65 -22.24
CA TYR A 4 6.16 23.88 -21.85
C TYR A 4 5.34 22.59 -21.97
N LEU A 5 4.41 22.39 -21.03
CA LEU A 5 3.36 21.37 -21.13
C LEU A 5 2.57 21.57 -22.44
N PRO A 6 2.25 20.50 -23.19
CA PRO A 6 1.44 20.63 -24.39
C PRO A 6 0.04 21.10 -23.98
N GLN A 7 -0.36 22.28 -24.46
CA GLN A 7 -1.72 22.80 -24.28
C GLN A 7 -2.66 22.09 -25.26
N THR A 8 -2.96 20.82 -25.01
CA THR A 8 -3.87 20.00 -25.81
C THR A 8 -4.74 19.12 -24.91
N GLU A 9 -6.03 19.02 -25.22
CA GLU A 9 -6.97 18.09 -24.58
C GLU A 9 -6.97 16.70 -25.26
N ASP A 10 -6.20 16.56 -26.33
CA ASP A 10 -6.01 15.31 -27.07
C ASP A 10 -5.21 14.29 -26.22
N MET A 11 -5.91 13.26 -25.74
CA MET A 11 -5.34 12.20 -24.90
C MET A 11 -4.24 11.40 -25.60
N GLU A 12 -4.33 11.17 -26.91
CA GLU A 12 -3.31 10.40 -27.63
C GLU A 12 -2.00 11.19 -27.68
N ARG A 13 -2.08 12.49 -27.96
CA ARG A 13 -0.90 13.38 -27.93
C ARG A 13 -0.31 13.56 -26.54
N LEU A 14 -1.14 13.52 -25.50
CA LEU A 14 -0.65 13.54 -24.12
C LEU A 14 0.07 12.23 -23.78
N ALA A 15 -0.47 11.08 -24.17
CA ALA A 15 0.17 9.79 -23.96
C ALA A 15 1.53 9.70 -24.67
N ASP A 16 1.61 10.15 -25.92
CA ASP A 16 2.87 10.21 -26.67
C ASP A 16 3.89 11.16 -26.04
N PHE A 17 3.44 12.30 -25.51
CA PHE A 17 4.30 13.26 -24.82
C PHE A 17 4.88 12.69 -23.53
N PHE A 18 4.05 12.09 -22.67
CA PHE A 18 4.52 11.49 -21.42
C PHE A 18 5.31 10.19 -21.64
N GLY A 19 5.04 9.45 -22.71
CA GLY A 19 5.82 8.28 -23.10
C GLY A 19 7.26 8.60 -23.52
N GLN A 20 7.54 9.84 -23.92
CA GLN A 20 8.87 10.32 -24.30
C GLN A 20 9.63 10.99 -23.15
N ILE A 21 8.99 11.23 -22.00
CA ILE A 21 9.65 11.83 -20.84
C ILE A 21 10.37 10.73 -20.07
N ASP A 22 11.69 10.75 -20.17
CA ASP A 22 12.55 9.98 -19.29
C ASP A 22 12.45 10.56 -17.87
N THR A 23 11.69 9.89 -17.01
CA THR A 23 11.48 10.29 -15.62
C THR A 23 12.64 9.88 -14.70
N THR A 24 13.64 9.20 -15.26
CA THR A 24 14.77 8.61 -14.53
C THR A 24 15.80 9.67 -14.10
N ASP A 25 15.80 10.86 -14.71
CA ASP A 25 16.82 11.91 -14.50
C ASP A 25 16.24 13.24 -13.97
N LEU A 26 15.13 13.16 -13.22
CA LEU A 26 14.51 14.32 -12.59
C LEU A 26 15.24 14.72 -11.29
N ASP A 27 15.87 15.89 -11.30
CA ASP A 27 16.53 16.50 -10.14
C ASP A 27 15.62 16.50 -8.90
N GLY A 28 16.02 15.77 -7.85
CA GLY A 28 15.30 15.66 -6.57
C GLY A 28 14.55 14.35 -6.35
N LEU A 29 14.44 13.49 -7.36
CA LEU A 29 13.96 12.12 -7.19
C LEU A 29 15.16 11.21 -6.93
N LYS A 30 15.36 10.82 -5.66
CA LYS A 30 16.26 9.72 -5.32
C LYS A 30 15.57 8.43 -5.70
N GLU A 31 16.16 7.69 -6.64
CA GLU A 31 15.87 6.28 -6.84
C GLU A 31 16.00 5.59 -5.47
N VAL A 32 14.92 4.97 -5.00
CA VAL A 32 14.94 4.17 -3.77
C VAL A 32 15.41 2.79 -4.23
N PRO A 33 16.69 2.43 -4.03
CA PRO A 33 17.29 1.28 -4.70
C PRO A 33 16.69 -0.05 -4.21
N GLU A 34 16.07 -0.05 -3.04
CA GLU A 34 15.53 -1.25 -2.43
C GLU A 34 14.17 -0.93 -1.81
N VAL A 35 13.10 -1.45 -2.41
CA VAL A 35 11.88 -1.69 -1.66
C VAL A 35 12.30 -2.65 -0.55
N PRO A 36 12.25 -2.29 0.74
CA PRO A 36 12.73 -3.15 1.79
C PRO A 36 12.02 -4.49 1.66
N GLU A 37 12.78 -5.57 1.41
CA GLU A 37 12.25 -6.92 1.38
C GLU A 37 11.60 -7.17 2.73
N ARG A 38 10.27 -7.12 2.74
CA ARG A 38 9.50 -7.48 3.92
C ARG A 38 9.36 -8.98 3.90
N ASP A 39 10.28 -9.65 4.57
CA ASP A 39 10.18 -11.09 4.80
C ASP A 39 8.82 -11.41 5.44
N MET A 40 7.99 -12.10 4.66
CA MET A 40 6.68 -12.53 5.13
C MET A 40 6.81 -13.85 5.87
N VAL A 41 6.56 -13.81 7.18
CA VAL A 41 6.50 -15.01 8.01
C VAL A 41 5.06 -15.49 8.14
N SER A 42 4.85 -16.80 7.98
CA SER A 42 3.54 -17.43 8.23
C SER A 42 3.39 -17.80 9.70
N VAL A 43 2.31 -17.32 10.32
CA VAL A 43 1.95 -17.64 11.72
C VAL A 43 0.59 -18.33 11.72
N SER A 44 0.53 -19.52 12.32
CA SER A 44 -0.72 -20.27 12.51
C SER A 44 -1.24 -20.10 13.94
N LEU A 45 -2.49 -19.69 14.08
CA LEU A 45 -3.16 -19.47 15.37
C LEU A 45 -4.38 -20.39 15.49
N ARG A 46 -4.60 -20.96 16.67
CA ARG A 46 -5.83 -21.69 16.98
C ARG A 46 -6.80 -20.74 17.67
N LEU A 47 -7.99 -20.60 17.09
CA LEU A 47 -9.05 -19.75 17.61
C LEU A 47 -10.34 -20.56 17.78
N PRO A 48 -11.19 -20.24 18.78
CA PRO A 48 -12.53 -20.78 18.84
C PRO A 48 -13.31 -20.48 17.55
N LYS A 49 -14.12 -21.44 17.08
CA LYS A 49 -14.89 -21.30 15.84
C LYS A 49 -15.78 -20.05 15.85
N ARG A 50 -16.39 -19.73 17.00
CA ARG A 50 -17.25 -18.55 17.17
C ARG A 50 -16.49 -17.25 16.88
N ASP A 51 -15.26 -17.14 17.35
CA ASP A 51 -14.44 -15.94 17.21
C ASP A 51 -13.98 -15.78 15.77
N LEU A 52 -13.61 -16.89 15.12
CA LEU A 52 -13.27 -16.89 13.69
C LEU A 52 -14.44 -16.40 12.83
N GLU A 53 -15.66 -16.85 13.12
CA GLU A 53 -16.85 -16.42 12.37
C GLU A 53 -17.19 -14.95 12.62
N ALA A 54 -17.05 -14.48 13.87
CA ALA A 54 -17.20 -13.05 14.17
C ALA A 54 -16.18 -12.22 13.36
N LEU A 55 -14.92 -12.69 13.31
CA LEU A 55 -13.86 -12.01 12.59
C LEU A 55 -14.11 -11.93 11.09
N LYS A 56 -14.59 -13.02 10.48
CA LYS A 56 -14.96 -13.04 9.06
C LYS A 56 -16.09 -12.05 8.74
N ARG A 57 -17.09 -11.94 9.62
CA ARG A 57 -18.20 -10.99 9.44
C ARG A 57 -17.72 -9.55 9.47
N VAL A 58 -16.89 -9.21 10.45
CA VAL A 58 -16.33 -7.84 10.54
C VAL A 58 -15.41 -7.56 9.34
N ALA A 59 -14.56 -8.52 8.96
CA ALA A 59 -13.72 -8.38 7.77
C ALA A 59 -14.55 -8.12 6.50
N ALA A 60 -15.68 -8.83 6.34
CA ALA A 60 -16.59 -8.63 5.21
C ALA A 60 -17.28 -7.25 5.23
N GLN A 61 -17.64 -6.73 6.41
CA GLN A 61 -18.20 -5.38 6.56
C GLN A 61 -17.19 -4.30 6.14
N GLU A 62 -15.90 -4.53 6.42
CA GLU A 62 -14.80 -3.65 6.02
C GLU A 62 -14.33 -3.89 4.56
N GLY A 63 -14.94 -4.83 3.83
CA GLY A 63 -14.55 -5.18 2.46
C GLY A 63 -13.17 -5.85 2.34
N LEU A 64 -12.67 -6.44 3.42
CA LEU A 64 -11.33 -7.03 3.51
C LEU A 64 -11.39 -8.56 3.58
N ALA A 65 -10.40 -9.21 2.94
CA ALA A 65 -10.16 -10.63 3.16
C ALA A 65 -9.78 -10.90 4.63
N PRO A 66 -10.17 -12.03 5.24
CA PRO A 66 -9.93 -12.30 6.66
C PRO A 66 -8.46 -12.20 7.08
N GLY A 67 -7.52 -12.68 6.25
CA GLY A 67 -6.08 -12.57 6.52
C GLY A 67 -5.57 -11.13 6.51
N THR A 68 -6.05 -10.31 5.56
CA THR A 68 -5.72 -8.88 5.49
C THR A 68 -6.27 -8.13 6.69
N PHE A 69 -7.50 -8.43 7.08
CA PHE A 69 -8.13 -7.86 8.26
C PHE A 69 -7.35 -8.22 9.54
N MET A 70 -6.98 -9.49 9.70
CA MET A 70 -6.12 -9.93 10.82
C MET A 70 -4.81 -9.15 10.89
N ARG A 71 -4.12 -8.99 9.76
CA ARG A 71 -2.88 -8.21 9.69
C ARG A 71 -3.10 -6.76 10.11
N TRP A 72 -4.19 -6.14 9.68
CA TRP A 72 -4.55 -4.77 10.05
C TRP A 72 -4.84 -4.64 11.54
N VAL A 73 -5.63 -5.55 12.12
CA VAL A 73 -5.93 -5.58 13.56
C VAL A 73 -4.65 -5.73 14.38
N LEU A 74 -3.78 -6.67 14.00
CA LEU A 74 -2.49 -6.88 14.68
C LEU A 74 -1.62 -5.62 14.62
N HIS A 75 -1.51 -4.99 13.45
CA HIS A 75 -0.72 -3.77 13.31
C HIS A 75 -1.25 -2.63 14.20
N ARG A 76 -2.57 -2.42 14.20
CA ARG A 76 -3.23 -1.41 15.04
C ARG A 76 -3.01 -1.69 16.53
N PHE A 77 -3.14 -2.95 16.95
CA PHE A 77 -2.95 -3.36 18.33
C PHE A 77 -1.52 -3.12 18.80
N VAL A 78 -0.51 -3.61 18.05
CA VAL A 78 0.91 -3.41 18.37
C VAL A 78 1.25 -1.92 18.47
N ARG A 79 0.80 -1.11 17.51
CA ARG A 79 1.01 0.34 17.53
C ARG A 79 0.38 1.01 18.75
N SER A 80 -0.80 0.56 19.17
CA SER A 80 -1.46 1.08 20.37
C SER A 80 -0.71 0.75 21.67
N LEU A 81 -0.01 -0.38 21.73
CA LEU A 81 0.83 -0.75 22.86
C LEU A 81 2.11 0.10 22.92
N SER A 82 2.75 0.32 21.78
CA SER A 82 3.95 1.16 21.70
C SER A 82 3.66 2.62 22.06
N SER A 83 2.51 3.15 21.66
CA SER A 83 2.09 4.52 21.96
C SER A 83 1.74 4.76 23.45
N ARG A 84 1.56 3.69 24.24
CA ARG A 84 1.18 3.78 25.66
C ARG A 84 2.39 3.71 26.61
N LYS A 85 3.59 3.51 26.07
CA LYS A 85 4.87 3.41 26.82
C LYS A 85 5.71 4.69 26.79
N THR A 86 5.20 5.77 26.19
CA THR A 86 5.79 7.12 26.19
C THR A 86 4.90 8.04 27.00
#